data_AF-A0A956WQL8-F1
#
_entry.id   AF-A0A956WQL8-F1
#
_cell.length_a   1.000
_cell.length_b   1.000
_cell.length_c   1.000
_cell.angle_alpha   90.00
_cell.angle_beta   90.00
_cell.angle_gamma   90.00
#
_symmetry.space_group_name_H-M   'P 1'
#
loop_
_entity.id
_entity.type
_entity.pdbx_description
1 polymer ?
#
loop_
_entity_poly.entity_id
_entity_poly.type
_entity_poly.pdbx_seq_one_letter_code
_entity_poly.pdbx_strand_id
1 'polypeptide(L)'
;MKSGNTNGILQNSVARAALATAAILLIPLAAMLLTDDFNWGLFDFVVTGALLFAAGLTYQLFTKRSGNTIYRAAVAIAIATAAFLFFANLAVGIIGSEDELANVMYLGVIAVAILGTVLARFQPRGMARAMFATALAQAATIAIALVFGMQHYPGSSVIEIFAVNGFFLMGWVVAGLLFRWAGESGVKVEAEAMV
;
A
#
# COMPACT_ATOMS: atom_id res chain seq x y z
N MET A 1 -36.70 9.48 10.64
CA MET A 1 -35.49 8.71 10.27
C MET A 1 -35.05 9.17 8.89
N LYS A 2 -34.07 10.10 8.78
CA LYS A 2 -33.59 10.58 7.47
C LYS A 2 -32.72 9.47 6.87
N SER A 3 -33.23 8.78 5.86
CA SER A 3 -32.42 8.04 4.89
C SER A 3 -31.50 9.05 4.18
N GLY A 4 -30.36 9.35 4.80
CA GLY A 4 -29.37 10.27 4.27
C GLY A 4 -28.79 9.71 2.98
N ASN A 5 -28.65 10.57 1.96
CA ASN A 5 -28.16 10.32 0.61
C ASN A 5 -26.79 9.59 0.56
N THR A 6 -26.80 8.31 0.93
CA THR A 6 -25.59 7.47 1.01
C THR A 6 -25.15 7.08 -0.40
N ASN A 7 -26.11 6.95 -1.31
CA ASN A 7 -25.91 6.65 -2.73
C ASN A 7 -25.09 7.76 -3.43
N GLY A 8 -25.43 9.03 -3.23
CA GLY A 8 -24.69 10.15 -3.84
C GLY A 8 -23.25 10.27 -3.31
N ILE A 9 -23.00 9.99 -2.03
CA ILE A 9 -21.65 10.06 -1.47
C ILE A 9 -20.76 8.91 -2.00
N LEU A 10 -21.32 7.71 -2.14
CA LEU A 10 -20.60 6.57 -2.71
C LEU A 10 -20.29 6.81 -4.19
N GLN A 11 -21.25 7.32 -4.97
CA GLN A 11 -21.07 7.68 -6.38
C GLN A 11 -19.94 8.71 -6.56
N ASN A 12 -19.92 9.75 -5.74
CA ASN A 12 -18.85 10.77 -5.80
C ASN A 12 -17.47 10.18 -5.49
N SER A 13 -17.39 9.20 -4.60
CA SER A 13 -16.12 8.57 -4.23
C SER A 13 -15.58 7.69 -5.36
N VAL A 14 -16.46 6.93 -5.99
CA VAL A 14 -16.16 6.10 -7.16
C VAL A 14 -15.72 6.97 -8.33
N ALA A 15 -16.47 8.03 -8.65
CA ALA A 15 -16.13 8.94 -9.74
C ALA A 15 -14.75 9.58 -9.54
N ARG A 16 -14.44 10.04 -8.32
CA ARG A 16 -13.12 10.60 -8.01
C ARG A 16 -12.00 9.59 -8.15
N ALA A 17 -12.19 8.35 -7.68
CA ALA A 17 -11.18 7.30 -7.82
C ALA A 17 -10.96 6.95 -9.30
N ALA A 18 -12.04 6.85 -10.08
CA ALA A 18 -11.98 6.57 -11.52
C ALA A 18 -11.27 7.69 -12.28
N LEU A 19 -11.61 8.96 -12.02
CA LEU A 19 -10.97 10.11 -12.67
C LEU A 19 -9.49 10.22 -12.33
N ALA A 20 -9.12 10.01 -11.06
CA ALA A 20 -7.71 10.01 -10.66
C ALA A 20 -6.93 8.86 -11.32
N THR A 21 -7.53 7.67 -11.39
CA THR A 21 -6.95 6.50 -12.05
C THR A 21 -6.74 6.77 -13.54
N ALA A 22 -7.76 7.27 -14.24
CA ALA A 22 -7.68 7.61 -15.64
C ALA A 22 -6.59 8.67 -15.89
N ALA A 23 -6.54 9.73 -15.08
CA ALA A 23 -5.53 10.78 -15.20
C ALA A 23 -4.10 10.25 -15.02
N ILE A 24 -3.88 9.32 -14.09
CA ILE A 24 -2.56 8.68 -13.90
C ILE A 24 -2.21 7.80 -15.10
N LEU A 25 -3.15 7.00 -15.61
CA LEU A 25 -2.94 6.14 -16.78
C LEU A 25 -2.74 6.90 -18.09
N LEU A 26 -3.10 8.18 -18.17
CA LEU A 26 -2.72 9.03 -19.30
C LEU A 26 -1.21 9.22 -19.40
N ILE A 27 -0.45 9.08 -18.31
CA ILE A 27 1.02 9.20 -18.33
C ILE A 27 1.67 8.08 -19.16
N PRO A 28 1.47 6.78 -18.86
CA PRO A 28 2.02 5.70 -19.68
C PRO A 28 1.43 5.71 -21.10
N LEU A 29 0.14 6.05 -21.27
CA LEU A 29 -0.45 6.18 -22.59
C LEU A 29 0.23 7.28 -23.42
N ALA A 30 0.47 8.45 -22.83
CA ALA A 30 1.20 9.53 -23.50
C ALA A 30 2.65 9.10 -23.80
N ALA A 31 3.32 8.39 -22.89
CA ALA A 31 4.67 7.88 -23.15
C ALA A 31 4.71 6.97 -24.39
N MET A 32 3.77 6.02 -24.53
CA MET A 32 3.66 5.16 -25.72
C MET A 32 3.37 5.93 -27.01
N LEU A 33 2.72 7.09 -26.93
CA LEU A 33 2.44 7.94 -28.09
C LEU A 33 3.62 8.83 -28.48
N LEU A 34 4.59 9.02 -27.58
CA LEU A 34 5.71 9.94 -27.74
C LEU A 34 7.05 9.23 -27.99
N THR A 35 7.19 7.97 -27.57
CA THR A 35 8.40 7.17 -27.77
C THR A 35 8.08 5.68 -27.98
N ASP A 36 8.92 5.01 -28.77
CA ASP A 36 8.89 3.55 -28.97
C ASP A 36 9.58 2.78 -27.82
N ASP A 37 10.30 3.47 -26.93
CA ASP A 37 11.05 2.86 -25.82
C ASP A 37 10.16 2.38 -24.66
N PHE A 38 8.88 2.77 -24.66
CA PHE A 38 7.92 2.44 -23.62
C PHE A 38 6.71 1.74 -24.23
N ASN A 39 6.50 0.46 -23.91
CA ASN A 39 5.49 -0.36 -24.55
C ASN A 39 4.67 -1.15 -23.52
N TRP A 40 3.62 -0.53 -22.98
CA TRP A 40 2.65 -1.22 -22.12
C TRP A 40 1.60 -1.92 -22.95
N GLY A 41 1.36 -3.21 -22.66
CA GLY A 41 0.25 -3.95 -23.21
C GLY A 41 -1.08 -3.55 -22.55
N LEU A 42 -2.19 -3.98 -23.15
CA LEU A 42 -3.53 -3.80 -22.57
C LEU A 42 -3.61 -4.36 -21.14
N PHE A 43 -2.91 -5.47 -20.88
CA PHE A 43 -2.88 -6.10 -19.56
C PHE A 43 -2.30 -5.17 -18.49
N ASP A 44 -1.21 -4.45 -18.79
CA ASP A 44 -0.57 -3.51 -17.85
C ASP A 44 -1.53 -2.38 -17.46
N PHE A 45 -2.26 -1.84 -18.43
CA PHE A 45 -3.29 -0.82 -18.19
C PHE A 45 -4.43 -1.34 -17.32
N VAL A 46 -4.92 -2.55 -17.57
CA VAL A 46 -6.02 -3.15 -16.81
C VAL A 46 -5.59 -3.43 -15.37
N VAL A 47 -4.43 -4.05 -15.17
CA VAL A 47 -3.94 -4.40 -13.84
C VAL A 47 -3.58 -3.15 -13.04
N THR A 48 -2.81 -2.23 -13.63
CA THR A 48 -2.44 -0.98 -12.95
C THR A 48 -3.67 -0.11 -12.70
N GLY A 49 -4.60 -0.04 -13.64
CA GLY A 49 -5.86 0.67 -13.48
C GLY A 49 -6.71 0.11 -12.34
N ALA A 50 -6.87 -1.22 -12.28
CA ALA A 50 -7.59 -1.88 -11.19
C ALA A 50 -6.92 -1.62 -9.83
N LEU A 51 -5.59 -1.68 -9.78
CA LEU A 51 -4.81 -1.42 -8.57
C LEU A 51 -4.96 0.02 -8.07
N LEU A 52 -4.77 1.01 -8.95
CA LEU A 52 -4.93 2.43 -8.63
C LEU A 52 -6.35 2.77 -8.19
N PHE A 53 -7.35 2.22 -8.90
CA PHE A 53 -8.75 2.41 -8.56
C PHE A 53 -9.07 1.82 -7.19
N ALA A 54 -8.65 0.59 -6.91
CA ALA A 54 -8.84 -0.08 -5.63
C ALA A 54 -8.15 0.68 -4.49
N ALA A 55 -6.91 1.14 -4.70
CA ALA A 55 -6.18 1.97 -3.75
C ALA A 55 -6.92 3.29 -3.44
N GLY A 56 -7.35 4.01 -4.47
CA GLY A 56 -8.09 5.27 -4.33
C GLY A 56 -9.45 5.11 -3.64
N LEU A 57 -10.17 4.03 -3.93
CA LEU A 57 -11.44 3.72 -3.28
C LEU A 57 -11.21 3.34 -1.81
N THR A 58 -10.22 2.50 -1.53
CA THR A 58 -9.84 2.09 -0.16
C THR A 58 -9.47 3.31 0.67
N TYR A 59 -8.64 4.21 0.15
CA TYR A 59 -8.27 5.44 0.85
C TYR A 59 -9.50 6.27 1.23
N GLN A 60 -10.42 6.47 0.27
CA GLN A 60 -11.64 7.24 0.52
C GLN A 60 -12.53 6.58 1.56
N LEU A 61 -12.72 5.25 1.50
CA LEU A 61 -13.53 4.51 2.47
C LEU A 61 -12.97 4.60 3.89
N PHE A 62 -11.66 4.44 4.04
CA PHE A 62 -10.98 4.42 5.34
C PHE A 62 -10.89 5.80 5.97
N THR A 63 -10.82 6.84 5.14
CA THR A 63 -10.67 8.22 5.62
C THR A 63 -11.99 8.98 5.73
N LYS A 64 -13.08 8.46 5.15
CA LYS A 64 -14.40 9.11 5.11
C LYS A 64 -14.92 9.55 6.47
N ARG A 65 -14.61 8.80 7.52
CA ARG A 65 -15.07 9.06 8.90
C ARG A 65 -13.98 9.58 9.83
N SER A 66 -12.75 9.75 9.35
CA SER A 66 -11.63 10.21 10.16
C SER A 66 -11.41 11.71 9.99
N GLY A 67 -11.65 12.49 11.05
CA GLY A 67 -11.23 13.90 11.13
C GLY A 67 -9.74 14.09 11.40
N ASN A 68 -9.02 13.01 11.75
CA ASN A 68 -7.61 13.07 12.12
C ASN A 68 -6.72 12.99 10.86
N THR A 69 -6.04 14.09 10.52
CA THR A 69 -5.14 14.19 9.37
C THR A 69 -3.97 13.19 9.43
N ILE A 70 -3.45 12.91 10.63
CA ILE A 70 -2.35 11.96 10.85
C ILE A 70 -2.80 10.55 10.50
N TYR A 71 -4.00 10.16 10.96
CA TYR A 71 -4.59 8.88 10.61
C TYR A 71 -4.75 8.74 9.09
N ARG A 72 -5.20 9.81 8.42
CA ARG A 72 -5.36 9.83 6.96
C ARG A 72 -4.02 9.69 6.23
N ALA A 73 -2.97 10.37 6.70
CA ALA A 73 -1.62 10.22 6.17
C ALA A 73 -1.09 8.79 6.36
N ALA A 74 -1.31 8.18 7.53
CA ALA A 74 -0.94 6.80 7.80
C ALA A 74 -1.63 5.81 6.83
N VAL A 75 -2.94 5.99 6.58
CA VAL A 75 -3.69 5.21 5.59
C VAL A 75 -3.11 5.39 4.19
N ALA A 76 -2.81 6.63 3.79
CA ALA A 76 -2.23 6.90 2.47
C ALA A 76 -0.89 6.19 2.27
N ILE A 77 0.01 6.28 3.26
CA ILE A 77 1.33 5.63 3.22
C ILE A 77 1.18 4.11 3.18
N ALA A 78 0.31 3.53 4.01
CA ALA A 78 0.08 2.09 4.02
C ALA A 78 -0.45 1.58 2.67
N ILE A 79 -1.44 2.27 2.08
CA ILE A 79 -2.01 1.91 0.78
C ILE A 79 -0.99 2.08 -0.34
N ALA A 80 -0.24 3.19 -0.36
CA ALA A 80 0.80 3.44 -1.35
C ALA A 80 1.91 2.39 -1.26
N THR A 81 2.35 2.05 -0.06
CA THR A 81 3.36 0.99 0.19
C THR A 81 2.85 -0.35 -0.32
N ALA A 82 1.60 -0.73 0.01
CA ALA A 82 1.00 -1.99 -0.43
C ALA A 82 0.86 -2.06 -1.96
N ALA A 83 0.31 -1.01 -2.57
CA ALA A 83 0.07 -0.95 -4.00
C ALA A 83 1.39 -0.96 -4.77
N PHE A 84 2.37 -0.17 -4.34
CA PHE A 84 3.66 -0.15 -5.01
C PHE A 84 4.44 -1.46 -4.81
N LEU A 85 4.34 -2.11 -3.64
CA LEU A 85 4.92 -3.44 -3.43
C LEU A 85 4.31 -4.46 -4.39
N PHE A 86 2.98 -4.48 -4.52
CA PHE A 86 2.29 -5.37 -5.45
C PHE A 86 2.69 -5.10 -6.89
N PHE A 87 2.69 -3.83 -7.30
CA PHE A 87 3.04 -3.41 -8.65
C PHE A 87 4.49 -3.76 -9.00
N ALA A 88 5.45 -3.39 -8.14
CA ALA A 88 6.87 -3.69 -8.36
C ALA A 88 7.12 -5.21 -8.43
N ASN A 89 6.48 -5.98 -7.55
CA ASN A 89 6.60 -7.43 -7.55
C ASN A 89 6.07 -8.07 -8.84
N LEU A 90 4.96 -7.55 -9.39
CA LEU A 90 4.38 -8.07 -10.61
C LEU A 90 5.14 -7.62 -11.87
N ALA A 91 5.70 -6.41 -11.86
CA ALA A 91 6.30 -5.80 -13.04
C ALA A 91 7.74 -6.21 -13.31
N VAL A 92 8.53 -6.45 -12.25
CA VAL A 92 9.96 -6.77 -12.39
C VAL A 92 10.41 -7.95 -11.53
N GLY A 93 9.58 -8.39 -10.56
CA GLY A 93 10.05 -9.23 -9.46
C GLY A 93 10.95 -8.43 -8.51
N ILE A 94 10.82 -8.64 -7.20
CA ILE A 94 11.66 -7.91 -6.22
C ILE A 94 12.98 -8.66 -6.00
N ILE A 95 12.97 -9.98 -6.17
CA ILE A 95 14.16 -10.83 -6.03
C ILE A 95 14.31 -11.66 -7.31
N GLY A 96 15.44 -11.52 -7.99
CA GLY A 96 15.69 -12.21 -9.26
C GLY A 96 14.75 -11.68 -10.36
N SER A 97 14.18 -12.59 -11.15
CA SER A 97 13.14 -12.29 -12.14
C SER A 97 11.72 -12.41 -11.59
N GLU A 98 10.74 -11.83 -12.28
CA GLU A 98 9.30 -11.92 -11.96
C GLU A 98 8.77 -13.36 -11.84
N ASP A 99 9.35 -14.31 -12.58
CA ASP A 99 8.95 -15.73 -12.56
C ASP A 99 9.41 -16.49 -11.31
N GLU A 100 10.26 -15.88 -10.46
CA GLU A 100 10.87 -16.64 -9.36
C GLU A 100 9.89 -16.83 -8.20
N LEU A 101 9.80 -18.08 -7.72
CA LEU A 101 8.92 -18.46 -6.61
C LEU A 101 9.18 -17.65 -5.32
N ALA A 102 10.39 -17.11 -5.15
CA ALA A 102 10.72 -16.22 -4.04
C ALA A 102 9.78 -15.00 -3.96
N ASN A 103 9.28 -14.50 -5.10
CA ASN A 103 8.41 -13.34 -5.15
C ASN A 103 7.01 -13.59 -4.55
N VAL A 104 6.61 -14.87 -4.35
CA VAL A 104 5.37 -15.22 -3.64
C VAL A 104 5.37 -14.74 -2.19
N MET A 105 6.54 -14.58 -1.57
CA MET A 105 6.66 -14.07 -0.20
C MET A 105 6.04 -12.68 -0.02
N TYR A 106 6.11 -11.83 -1.06
CA TYR A 106 5.55 -10.47 -1.02
C TYR A 106 4.02 -10.46 -1.02
N LEU A 107 3.39 -11.45 -1.64
CA LEU A 107 1.95 -11.69 -1.48
C LEU A 107 1.60 -12.05 -0.04
N GLY A 108 2.47 -12.81 0.64
CA GLY A 108 2.38 -13.09 2.07
C GLY A 108 2.44 -11.81 2.93
N VAL A 109 3.35 -10.89 2.62
CA VAL A 109 3.44 -9.59 3.31
C VAL A 109 2.15 -8.78 3.15
N ILE A 110 1.62 -8.71 1.92
CA ILE A 110 0.35 -8.02 1.64
C ILE A 110 -0.80 -8.70 2.40
N ALA A 111 -0.83 -10.03 2.45
CA ALA A 111 -1.84 -10.77 3.21
C ALA A 111 -1.78 -10.44 4.71
N VAL A 112 -0.59 -10.34 5.31
CA VAL A 112 -0.42 -9.91 6.71
C VAL A 112 -0.98 -8.49 6.91
N ALA A 113 -0.71 -7.57 5.98
CA ALA A 113 -1.25 -6.20 6.06
C ALA A 113 -2.78 -6.17 6.00
N ILE A 114 -3.39 -6.94 5.09
CA ILE A 114 -4.85 -7.02 4.93
C ILE A 114 -5.49 -7.66 6.17
N LEU A 115 -5.01 -8.82 6.59
CA LEU A 115 -5.53 -9.53 7.76
C LEU A 115 -5.37 -8.70 9.03
N GLY A 116 -4.18 -8.12 9.25
CA GLY A 116 -3.93 -7.25 10.38
C GLY A 116 -4.87 -6.04 10.40
N THR A 117 -5.13 -5.44 9.24
CA THR A 117 -6.07 -4.31 9.10
C THR A 117 -7.51 -4.71 9.44
N VAL A 118 -7.97 -5.86 8.95
CA VAL A 118 -9.31 -6.40 9.26
C VAL A 118 -9.45 -6.70 10.75
N LEU A 119 -8.45 -7.37 11.35
CA LEU A 119 -8.42 -7.71 12.77
C LEU A 119 -8.34 -6.45 13.66
N ALA A 120 -7.64 -5.42 13.20
CA ALA A 120 -7.56 -4.13 13.87
C ALA A 120 -8.88 -3.35 13.84
N ARG A 121 -9.86 -3.77 13.02
CA ARG A 121 -11.16 -3.09 12.84
C ARG A 121 -10.99 -1.60 12.54
N PHE A 122 -9.92 -1.25 11.84
CA PHE A 122 -9.58 0.14 11.48
C PHE A 122 -9.36 1.08 12.68
N GLN A 123 -9.08 0.53 13.87
CA GLN A 123 -8.75 1.35 15.05
C GLN A 123 -7.26 1.75 15.03
N PRO A 124 -6.89 3.01 15.34
CA PRO A 124 -5.51 3.49 15.23
C PRO A 124 -4.47 2.59 15.94
N ARG A 125 -4.74 2.18 17.18
CA ARG A 125 -3.83 1.30 17.95
C ARG A 125 -3.68 -0.09 17.32
N GLY A 126 -4.78 -0.66 16.81
CA GLY A 126 -4.76 -1.94 16.11
C GLY A 126 -4.01 -1.85 14.79
N MET A 127 -4.26 -0.78 14.02
CA MET A 127 -3.60 -0.51 12.75
C MET A 127 -2.08 -0.34 12.92
N ALA A 128 -1.63 0.31 13.99
CA ALA A 128 -0.21 0.41 14.31
C ALA A 128 0.43 -0.97 14.48
N ARG A 129 -0.21 -1.87 15.24
CA ARG A 129 0.27 -3.26 15.42
C ARG A 129 0.27 -4.04 14.11
N ALA A 130 -0.78 -3.87 13.30
CA ALA A 130 -0.86 -4.48 11.98
C ALA A 130 0.32 -4.06 11.09
N MET A 131 0.62 -2.75 11.02
CA MET A 131 1.74 -2.25 10.21
C MET A 131 3.10 -2.71 10.73
N PHE A 132 3.31 -2.78 12.05
CA PHE A 132 4.55 -3.35 12.59
C PHE A 132 4.67 -4.85 12.34
N ALA A 133 3.58 -5.61 12.42
CA ALA A 133 3.57 -7.02 12.05
C ALA A 133 3.91 -7.21 10.56
N THR A 134 3.37 -6.36 9.68
CA THR A 134 3.72 -6.34 8.26
C THR A 134 5.20 -5.98 8.05
N ALA A 135 5.73 -5.02 8.80
CA ALA A 135 7.16 -4.67 8.73
C ALA A 135 8.06 -5.84 9.14
N LEU A 136 7.66 -6.62 10.15
CA LEU A 136 8.36 -7.86 10.53
C LEU A 136 8.27 -8.92 9.44
N ALA A 137 7.10 -9.09 8.81
CA ALA A 137 6.94 -9.98 7.67
C ALA A 137 7.84 -9.55 6.49
N GLN A 138 7.95 -8.24 6.22
CA GLN A 138 8.88 -7.69 5.24
C GLN A 138 10.34 -7.92 5.63
N ALA A 139 10.71 -7.79 6.91
CA ALA A 139 12.07 -8.10 7.34
C ALA A 139 12.40 -9.59 7.15
N ALA A 140 11.42 -10.47 7.33
CA ALA A 140 11.59 -11.90 7.13
C ALA A 140 11.90 -12.25 5.66
N THR A 141 11.38 -11.50 4.68
CA THR A 141 11.71 -11.75 3.26
C THR A 141 13.20 -11.56 2.99
N ILE A 142 13.85 -10.57 3.62
CA ILE A 142 15.30 -10.34 3.54
C ILE A 142 16.04 -11.55 4.10
N ALA A 143 15.68 -11.99 5.31
CA ALA A 143 16.33 -13.12 5.95
C ALA A 143 16.20 -14.41 5.13
N ILE A 144 15.00 -14.70 4.63
CA ILE A 144 14.75 -15.85 3.76
C ILE A 144 15.56 -15.73 2.47
N ALA A 145 15.54 -14.58 1.79
CA ALA A 145 16.30 -14.38 0.55
C ALA A 145 17.79 -14.69 0.72
N LEU A 146 18.41 -14.21 1.81
CA LEU A 146 19.82 -14.42 2.08
C LEU A 146 20.16 -15.88 2.44
N VAL A 147 19.31 -16.52 3.25
CA VAL A 147 19.48 -17.93 3.65
C VAL A 147 19.38 -18.87 2.44
N PHE A 148 18.49 -18.58 1.50
CA PHE A 148 18.30 -19.37 0.30
C PHE A 148 19.23 -18.96 -0.86
N GLY A 149 20.17 -18.04 -0.62
CA GLY A 149 21.21 -17.70 -1.59
C GLY A 149 20.74 -16.84 -2.76
N MET A 150 19.60 -16.15 -2.64
CA MET A 150 19.01 -15.35 -3.71
C MET A 150 19.91 -14.18 -4.16
N GLN A 151 20.89 -13.77 -3.34
CA GLN A 151 21.90 -12.78 -3.67
C GLN A 151 22.90 -13.22 -4.76
N HIS A 152 22.84 -14.47 -5.20
CA HIS A 152 23.66 -14.99 -6.29
C HIS A 152 22.90 -15.09 -7.62
N TYR A 153 21.61 -14.74 -7.64
CA TYR A 153 20.82 -14.75 -8.87
C TYR A 153 21.15 -13.54 -9.74
N PRO A 154 21.08 -13.65 -11.07
CA PRO A 154 21.24 -12.51 -11.97
C PRO A 154 20.25 -11.39 -11.62
N GLY A 155 20.72 -10.15 -11.53
CA GLY A 155 19.88 -9.00 -11.16
C GLY A 155 19.49 -8.93 -9.68
N SER A 156 20.11 -9.75 -8.82
CA SER A 156 19.87 -9.76 -7.39
C SER A 156 21.20 -9.81 -6.63
N SER A 157 21.46 -8.79 -5.82
CA SER A 157 22.62 -8.69 -4.94
C SER A 157 22.19 -8.44 -3.49
N VAL A 158 23.12 -8.61 -2.55
CA VAL A 158 22.88 -8.28 -1.14
C VAL A 158 22.38 -6.84 -1.00
N ILE A 159 23.01 -5.89 -1.70
CA ILE A 159 22.65 -4.47 -1.63
C ILE A 159 21.23 -4.24 -2.16
N GLU A 160 20.87 -4.82 -3.30
CA GLU A 160 19.53 -4.67 -3.88
C GLU A 160 18.46 -5.27 -2.98
N ILE A 161 18.68 -6.48 -2.44
CA ILE A 161 17.77 -7.13 -1.49
C ILE A 161 17.52 -6.20 -0.30
N PHE A 162 18.58 -5.66 0.31
CA PHE A 162 18.44 -4.75 1.46
C PHE A 162 17.81 -3.41 1.08
N ALA A 163 18.21 -2.81 -0.04
CA ALA A 163 17.74 -1.49 -0.44
C ALA A 163 16.25 -1.50 -0.78
N VAL A 164 15.82 -2.43 -1.63
CA VAL A 164 14.43 -2.52 -2.08
C VAL A 164 13.52 -2.94 -0.92
N ASN A 165 13.88 -3.98 -0.16
CA ASN A 165 13.07 -4.38 1.00
C ASN A 165 13.10 -3.33 2.12
N GLY A 166 14.23 -2.66 2.32
CA GLY A 166 14.37 -1.57 3.29
C GLY A 166 13.43 -0.43 2.99
N PHE A 167 13.28 -0.05 1.71
CA PHE A 167 12.31 0.94 1.26
C PHE A 167 10.87 0.59 1.69
N PHE A 168 10.40 -0.63 1.39
CA PHE A 168 9.05 -1.07 1.76
C PHE A 168 8.87 -1.21 3.27
N LEU A 169 9.88 -1.76 3.96
CA LEU A 169 9.91 -1.88 5.41
C LEU A 169 9.74 -0.52 6.09
N MET A 170 10.45 0.50 5.61
CA MET A 170 10.31 1.87 6.12
C MET A 170 8.89 2.39 5.92
N GLY A 171 8.26 2.14 4.75
CA GLY A 171 6.86 2.51 4.51
C GLY A 171 5.91 1.94 5.56
N TRP A 172 6.06 0.64 5.88
CA TRP A 172 5.27 -0.02 6.92
C TRP A 172 5.53 0.56 8.32
N VAL A 173 6.80 0.79 8.67
CA VAL A 173 7.16 1.35 9.98
C VAL A 173 6.61 2.77 10.14
N VAL A 174 6.77 3.63 9.13
CA VAL A 174 6.26 5.01 9.16
C VAL A 174 4.74 5.02 9.29
N ALA A 175 4.02 4.20 8.52
CA ALA A 175 2.57 4.07 8.66
C ALA A 175 2.18 3.62 10.09
N GLY A 176 2.88 2.63 10.64
CA GLY A 176 2.64 2.13 12.00
C GLY A 176 2.86 3.19 13.08
N LEU A 177 3.93 3.98 12.95
CA LEU A 177 4.23 5.09 13.86
C LEU A 177 3.16 6.18 13.81
N LEU A 178 2.68 6.54 12.62
CA LEU A 178 1.62 7.53 12.44
C LEU A 178 0.28 7.05 12.99
N PHE A 179 -0.07 5.76 12.80
CA PHE A 179 -1.27 5.19 13.41
C PHE A 179 -1.20 5.19 14.94
N ARG A 180 -0.02 4.89 15.51
CA ARG A 180 0.20 4.97 16.96
C ARG A 180 0.00 6.39 17.46
N TRP A 181 0.63 7.36 16.80
CA TRP A 181 0.53 8.78 17.16
C TRP A 181 -0.90 9.32 17.04
N ALA A 182 -1.63 8.92 16.00
CA ALA A 182 -3.04 9.28 15.83
C ALA A 182 -3.92 8.75 16.98
N GLY A 183 -3.63 7.54 17.48
CA GLY A 183 -4.33 6.96 18.62
C GLY A 183 -4.04 7.65 19.96
N GLU A 184 -2.81 8.11 20.17
CA GLU A 184 -2.44 8.87 21.38
C GLU A 184 -3.01 10.28 21.39
N SER A 185 -3.04 10.94 20.23
CA SER A 185 -3.58 12.30 20.08
C SER A 185 -5.08 12.34 20.36
N GLY A 186 -5.84 11.31 19.97
CA GLY A 186 -7.27 11.22 20.26
C GLY A 186 -7.57 11.14 21.77
N VAL A 187 -6.76 10.37 22.52
CA VAL A 187 -6.92 10.21 23.97
C VAL A 187 -6.67 11.52 24.71
N LYS A 188 -5.68 12.32 24.28
CA LYS A 188 -5.39 13.61 24.91
C LYS A 188 -6.55 14.61 24.75
N VAL A 189 -7.13 14.72 23.56
CA VAL A 189 -8.26 15.62 23.30
C VAL A 189 -9.49 15.23 24.12
N GLU A 190 -9.79 13.94 24.25
CA GLU A 190 -10.90 13.47 25.08
C GLU A 190 -10.67 13.80 26.57
N ALA A 191 -9.44 13.65 27.07
CA ALA A 191 -9.10 13.97 28.45
C ALA A 191 -9.21 15.47 28.77
N GLU A 192 -8.77 16.35 27.87
CA GLU A 192 -8.90 17.80 28.01
C GLU A 192 -10.36 18.28 27.96
N ALA A 193 -11.24 17.58 27.23
CA ALA A 193 -12.66 17.92 27.14
C ALA A 193 -13.49 17.52 28.38
N MET A 194 -12.92 16.74 29.31
CA MET A 194 -13.58 16.28 30.54
C MET A 194 -13.21 17.11 31.78
N VAL A 195 -12.33 18.10 31.64
CA VAL A 195 -11.88 19.03 32.71
C VAL A 195 -12.54 20.39 32.52
#